data_AF-A0A5P9NW30-F1
#
_entry.id   AF-A0A5P9NW30-F1
#
_cell.length_a   1.000
_cell.length_b   1.000
_cell.length_c   1.000
_cell.angle_alpha   90.00
_cell.angle_beta   90.00
_cell.angle_gamma   90.00
#
_symmetry.space_group_name_H-M   'P 1'
#
loop_
_entity.id
_entity.type
_entity.pdbx_description
1 polymer ?
#
loop_
_entity_poly.entity_id
_entity_poly.type
_entity_poly.pdbx_seq_one_letter_code
_entity_poly.pdbx_strand_id
1 'polypeptide(L)'
;MMHKRSFHMNNIRAIKRIGPHNNDVISVIVGSLLGDAYANRRSGEGVRICFRQGSKNKEYLFWLYNFFYSKGYTSNLQPREYTRKIKQRLGGTTKDASLSYKVSIYKGYEFNTFTFRSLNWIYNLFYKKGIKVISPQIADYLTPLALTVWIMDDGGWANPGVRIATNCFTFSEVTFLNDILKNKYKLDTTIQSIWMLPKERRNKYSIYIKKNSIPKLISIIFPYMDKSMHYKLGLV
;
A
#
# COMPACT_ATOMS: atom_id res chain seq x y z
N MET A 1 4.36 15.21 -23.80
CA MET A 1 3.89 14.25 -24.82
C MET A 1 2.99 13.21 -24.15
N MET A 2 1.67 13.27 -24.38
CA MET A 2 0.75 12.26 -23.87
C MET A 2 0.98 10.96 -24.63
N HIS A 3 1.51 9.92 -23.97
CA HIS A 3 1.46 8.58 -24.53
C HIS A 3 -0.01 8.21 -24.72
N LYS A 4 -0.47 8.23 -25.99
CA LYS A 4 -1.79 7.76 -26.41
C LYS A 4 -2.05 6.39 -25.76
N ARG A 5 -3.30 6.18 -25.35
CA ARG A 5 -3.86 4.96 -24.71
C ARG A 5 -3.74 3.66 -25.52
N SER A 6 -2.88 3.63 -26.53
CA SER A 6 -2.79 2.64 -27.59
C SER A 6 -2.51 1.20 -27.09
N PHE A 7 -2.20 1.00 -25.81
CA PHE A 7 -1.75 -0.30 -25.32
C PHE A 7 -2.83 -1.18 -24.68
N HIS A 8 -4.00 -0.66 -24.26
CA HIS A 8 -4.98 -1.45 -23.49
C HIS A 8 -6.43 -1.21 -23.91
N MET A 9 -6.93 -2.00 -24.86
CA MET A 9 -8.38 -2.16 -25.06
C MET A 9 -8.95 -3.08 -23.97
N ASN A 10 -10.21 -2.86 -23.57
CA ASN A 10 -10.88 -3.63 -22.50
C ASN A 10 -10.88 -5.16 -22.74
N ASN A 11 -10.76 -5.60 -24.00
CA ASN A 11 -10.85 -7.00 -24.42
C ASN A 11 -9.50 -7.66 -24.79
N ILE A 12 -8.38 -7.18 -24.24
CA ILE A 12 -7.06 -7.82 -24.44
C ILE A 12 -6.82 -8.88 -23.37
N ARG A 13 -6.44 -10.10 -23.77
CA ARG A 13 -6.05 -11.17 -22.84
C ARG A 13 -4.80 -10.77 -22.04
N ALA A 14 -4.70 -11.22 -20.80
CA ALA A 14 -3.59 -10.87 -19.89
C ALA A 14 -2.18 -11.21 -20.44
N ILE A 15 -2.07 -12.25 -21.28
CA ILE A 15 -0.81 -12.64 -21.95
C ILE A 15 -0.35 -11.62 -23.00
N LYS A 16 -1.30 -10.90 -23.62
CA LYS A 16 -1.02 -9.91 -24.67
C LYS A 16 -0.82 -8.49 -24.10
N ARG A 17 -1.17 -8.27 -22.83
CA ARG A 17 -0.88 -7.00 -22.16
C ARG A 17 0.58 -6.97 -21.75
N ILE A 18 1.35 -6.13 -22.41
CA ILE A 18 2.73 -5.81 -22.02
C ILE A 18 2.67 -4.77 -20.89
N GLY A 19 3.69 -4.72 -20.04
CA GLY A 19 3.81 -3.82 -18.89
C GLY A 19 4.70 -4.47 -17.81
N PRO A 20 5.23 -3.75 -16.81
CA PRO A 20 5.12 -2.32 -16.64
C PRO A 20 5.86 -1.56 -17.75
N HIS A 21 5.26 -0.46 -18.24
CA HIS A 21 5.74 0.28 -19.42
C HIS A 21 6.78 1.35 -19.09
N ASN A 22 6.91 1.72 -17.80
CA ASN A 22 7.92 2.63 -17.32
C ASN A 22 8.23 2.41 -15.82
N ASN A 23 9.30 3.05 -15.34
CA ASN A 23 9.76 2.95 -13.96
C ASN A 23 8.78 3.55 -12.94
N ASP A 24 7.99 4.55 -13.32
CA ASP A 24 7.01 5.16 -12.41
C ASP A 24 5.91 4.17 -12.06
N VAL A 25 5.41 3.40 -13.03
CA VAL A 25 4.41 2.36 -12.78
C VAL A 25 4.97 1.30 -11.84
N ILE A 26 6.21 0.87 -12.04
CA ILE A 26 6.87 -0.06 -11.11
C ILE A 26 6.91 0.55 -9.71
N SER A 27 7.33 1.81 -9.61
CA SER A 27 7.47 2.53 -8.34
C SER A 27 6.16 2.64 -7.58
N VAL A 28 5.07 3.04 -8.24
CA VAL A 28 3.74 3.15 -7.60
C VAL A 28 3.23 1.77 -7.20
N ILE A 29 3.39 0.74 -8.04
CA ILE A 29 3.00 -0.63 -7.67
C ILE A 29 3.79 -1.11 -6.45
N VAL A 30 5.11 -0.93 -6.43
CA VAL A 30 5.98 -1.37 -5.33
C VAL A 30 5.66 -0.62 -4.04
N GLY A 31 5.49 0.70 -4.09
CA GLY A 31 5.10 1.49 -2.93
C GLY A 31 3.74 1.07 -2.38
N SER A 32 2.74 0.88 -3.25
CA SER A 32 1.41 0.44 -2.82
C SER A 32 1.39 -1.00 -2.33
N LEU A 33 2.22 -1.88 -2.91
CA LEU A 33 2.38 -3.25 -2.42
C LEU A 33 3.24 -3.32 -1.16
N LEU A 34 3.99 -2.29 -0.77
CA LEU A 34 4.51 -2.21 0.60
C LEU A 34 3.38 -1.83 1.57
N GLY A 35 2.53 -0.90 1.14
CA GLY A 35 1.36 -0.41 1.86
C GLY A 35 0.08 -1.23 1.72
N ASP A 36 -1.01 -0.51 1.39
CA ASP A 36 -2.40 -0.94 1.51
C ASP A 36 -2.88 -1.82 0.34
N ALA A 37 -2.19 -1.80 -0.81
CA ALA A 37 -2.59 -2.58 -1.96
C ALA A 37 -2.21 -4.06 -1.82
N TYR A 38 -2.85 -4.90 -2.64
CA TYR A 38 -2.50 -6.30 -2.74
C TYR A 38 -2.49 -6.77 -4.19
N ALA A 39 -1.62 -7.73 -4.49
CA ALA A 39 -1.55 -8.35 -5.81
C ALA A 39 -2.44 -9.60 -5.84
N ASN A 40 -3.37 -9.66 -6.78
CA ASN A 40 -4.27 -10.80 -6.95
C ASN A 40 -3.87 -11.64 -8.16
N ARG A 41 -3.60 -12.93 -7.94
CA ARG A 41 -3.21 -13.92 -8.95
C ARG A 41 -4.19 -15.12 -8.99
N ARG A 42 -5.50 -14.88 -8.84
CA ARG A 42 -6.49 -15.97 -8.69
C ARG A 42 -6.73 -16.80 -9.95
N SER A 43 -6.64 -16.21 -11.14
CA SER A 43 -6.95 -16.92 -12.39
C SER A 43 -5.79 -17.73 -12.97
N GLY A 44 -4.59 -17.66 -12.37
CA GLY A 44 -3.36 -18.21 -12.95
C GLY A 44 -2.86 -17.50 -14.22
N GLU A 45 -3.73 -16.73 -14.90
CA GLU A 45 -3.39 -16.08 -16.17
C GLU A 45 -2.42 -14.90 -16.04
N GLY A 46 -2.33 -14.29 -14.86
CA GLY A 46 -1.47 -13.16 -14.56
C GLY A 46 -1.85 -12.48 -13.25
N VAL A 47 -1.35 -11.27 -13.04
CA VAL A 47 -1.50 -10.50 -11.81
C VAL A 47 -2.24 -9.20 -12.08
N ARG A 48 -3.18 -8.85 -11.20
CA ARG A 48 -3.75 -7.49 -11.10
C ARG A 48 -3.42 -6.89 -9.74
N ILE A 49 -3.24 -5.59 -9.69
CA ILE A 49 -3.06 -4.85 -8.43
C ILE A 49 -4.42 -4.30 -8.01
N CYS A 50 -4.77 -4.53 -6.75
CA CYS A 50 -6.04 -4.16 -6.17
C CYS A 50 -5.84 -3.05 -5.14
N PHE A 51 -6.57 -1.94 -5.30
CA PHE A 51 -6.48 -0.77 -4.45
C PHE A 51 -7.79 -0.55 -3.70
N ARG A 52 -7.69 -0.27 -2.41
CA ARG A 52 -8.83 0.02 -1.54
C ARG A 52 -8.45 1.10 -0.55
N GLN A 53 -9.34 2.05 -0.32
CA GLN A 53 -9.18 3.06 0.71
C GLN A 53 -10.53 3.33 1.38
N GLY A 54 -10.49 3.69 2.67
CA GLY A 54 -11.66 4.19 3.38
C GLY A 54 -12.09 5.56 2.83
N SER A 55 -13.34 5.96 3.06
CA SER A 55 -13.85 7.25 2.52
C SER A 55 -13.04 8.49 2.92
N LYS A 56 -12.30 8.46 4.03
CA LYS A 56 -11.41 9.56 4.45
C LYS A 56 -10.23 9.80 3.49
N ASN A 57 -9.82 8.77 2.75
CA ASN A 57 -8.67 8.80 1.85
C ASN A 57 -9.13 8.64 0.38
N LYS A 58 -10.36 9.11 0.08
CA LYS A 58 -10.95 8.99 -1.26
C LYS A 58 -10.10 9.70 -2.30
N GLU A 59 -9.68 10.92 -2.02
CA GLU A 59 -8.90 11.79 -2.89
C GLU A 59 -7.61 11.09 -3.33
N TYR A 60 -6.90 10.48 -2.38
CA TYR A 60 -5.71 9.70 -2.64
C TYR A 60 -5.96 8.46 -3.50
N LEU A 61 -7.05 7.72 -3.26
CA LEU A 61 -7.40 6.59 -4.14
C LEU A 61 -7.70 7.06 -5.57
N PHE A 62 -8.34 8.21 -5.72
CA PHE A 62 -8.60 8.82 -7.02
C PHE A 62 -7.32 9.32 -7.69
N TRP A 63 -6.33 9.79 -6.93
CA TRP A 63 -4.99 10.09 -7.43
C TRP A 63 -4.31 8.84 -8.01
N LEU A 64 -4.33 7.71 -7.27
CA LEU A 64 -3.83 6.42 -7.76
C LEU A 64 -4.57 5.97 -9.03
N TYR A 65 -5.90 6.08 -9.04
CA TYR A 65 -6.71 5.74 -10.21
C TYR A 65 -6.30 6.58 -11.43
N ASN A 66 -6.21 7.90 -11.28
CA ASN A 66 -5.82 8.80 -12.37
C ASN A 66 -4.41 8.48 -12.88
N PHE A 67 -3.48 8.17 -11.98
CA PHE A 67 -2.13 7.72 -12.34
C PHE A 67 -2.19 6.48 -13.24
N PHE A 68 -2.86 5.40 -12.82
CA PHE A 68 -2.95 4.16 -13.59
C PHE A 68 -3.79 4.30 -14.86
N TYR A 69 -4.86 5.07 -14.82
CA TYR A 69 -5.74 5.33 -15.97
C TYR A 69 -5.01 6.10 -17.07
N SER A 70 -4.22 7.12 -16.72
CA SER A 70 -3.40 7.87 -17.68
C SER A 70 -2.37 7.00 -18.39
N LYS A 71 -1.92 5.91 -17.75
CA LYS A 71 -0.95 4.95 -18.30
C LYS A 71 -1.60 3.70 -18.91
N GLY A 72 -2.94 3.64 -18.96
CA GLY A 72 -3.70 2.55 -19.57
C GLY A 72 -3.81 1.27 -18.72
N TYR A 73 -3.56 1.32 -17.41
CA TYR A 73 -3.59 0.13 -16.55
C TYR A 73 -4.99 -0.21 -16.03
N THR A 74 -5.98 0.66 -16.21
CA THR A 74 -7.35 0.43 -15.77
C THR A 74 -8.33 1.03 -16.77
N SER A 75 -9.60 0.62 -16.70
CA SER A 75 -10.65 1.15 -17.56
C SER A 75 -11.03 2.58 -17.16
N ASN A 76 -11.90 3.22 -17.94
CA ASN A 76 -12.48 4.52 -17.61
C ASN A 76 -13.57 4.46 -16.54
N LEU A 77 -13.78 3.31 -15.90
CA LEU A 77 -14.70 3.15 -14.79
C LEU A 77 -14.04 3.73 -13.54
N GLN A 78 -14.62 4.79 -13.01
CA GLN A 78 -14.14 5.42 -11.78
C GLN A 78 -14.14 4.43 -10.60
N PRO A 79 -13.31 4.67 -9.56
CA PRO A 79 -13.30 3.84 -8.37
C PRO A 79 -14.69 3.65 -7.78
N ARG A 80 -15.06 2.39 -7.56
CA ARG A 80 -16.38 1.97 -7.09
C ARG A 80 -16.50 2.20 -5.59
N GLU A 81 -17.58 2.85 -5.14
CA GLU A 81 -17.92 2.90 -3.73
C GLU A 81 -18.43 1.54 -3.23
N TYR A 82 -18.02 1.14 -2.04
CA TYR A 82 -18.53 -0.04 -1.35
C TYR A 82 -18.85 0.28 0.11
N THR A 83 -19.77 -0.52 0.67
CA THR A 83 -20.12 -0.47 2.09
C THR A 83 -19.76 -1.79 2.75
N ARG A 84 -19.02 -1.74 3.86
CA ARG A 84 -18.69 -2.89 4.72
C ARG A 84 -19.44 -2.76 6.04
N LYS A 85 -20.23 -3.77 6.39
CA LYS A 85 -20.90 -3.89 7.70
C LYS A 85 -20.08 -4.82 8.58
N ILE A 86 -19.64 -4.34 9.74
CA ILE A 86 -18.94 -5.14 10.75
C ILE A 86 -19.88 -5.32 11.94
N LYS A 87 -20.18 -6.57 12.28
CA LYS A 87 -20.95 -6.92 13.48
C LYS A 87 -19.97 -7.29 14.59
N GLN A 88 -19.99 -6.55 15.69
CA GLN A 88 -19.27 -6.88 16.90
C GLN A 88 -20.28 -7.36 17.95
N ARG A 89 -20.04 -8.55 18.51
CA ARG A 89 -20.84 -9.06 19.62
C ARG A 89 -20.59 -8.20 20.85
N LEU A 90 -21.66 -7.73 21.49
CA LEU A 90 -21.61 -7.00 22.75
C LEU A 90 -21.98 -7.98 23.87
N GLY A 91 -20.96 -8.49 24.59
CA GLY A 91 -21.17 -9.32 25.78
C GLY A 91 -21.93 -10.65 25.56
N GLY A 92 -22.19 -11.33 26.68
CA GLY A 92 -22.86 -12.64 26.77
C GLY A 92 -21.92 -13.83 26.64
N THR A 93 -22.04 -14.80 27.55
CA THR A 93 -21.51 -16.15 27.32
C THR A 93 -22.41 -16.86 26.30
N THR A 94 -21.99 -18.00 25.75
CA THR A 94 -22.79 -18.79 24.78
C THR A 94 -24.15 -19.26 25.31
N LYS A 95 -24.45 -19.03 26.59
CA LYS A 95 -25.68 -19.48 27.27
C LYS A 95 -26.78 -18.41 27.40
N ASP A 96 -26.50 -17.13 27.12
CA ASP A 96 -27.52 -16.07 27.21
C ASP A 96 -28.23 -15.85 25.86
N ALA A 97 -29.56 -15.91 25.90
CA ALA A 97 -30.44 -15.77 24.73
C ALA A 97 -30.58 -14.33 24.20
N SER A 98 -30.07 -13.30 24.92
CA SER A 98 -30.10 -11.90 24.50
C SER A 98 -28.80 -11.50 23.78
N LEU A 99 -28.56 -12.06 22.60
CA LEU A 99 -27.42 -11.69 21.76
C LEU A 99 -27.58 -10.27 21.21
N SER A 100 -26.85 -9.31 21.77
CA SER A 100 -26.77 -7.95 21.24
C SER A 100 -25.53 -7.74 20.37
N TYR A 101 -25.69 -6.98 19.27
CA TYR A 101 -24.63 -6.70 18.32
C TYR A 101 -24.51 -5.19 18.09
N LYS A 102 -23.28 -4.68 18.16
CA LYS A 102 -22.94 -3.37 17.59
C LYS A 102 -22.67 -3.54 16.10
N VAL A 103 -23.46 -2.88 15.27
CA VAL A 103 -23.22 -2.83 13.81
C VAL A 103 -22.50 -1.53 13.48
N SER A 104 -21.29 -1.64 12.95
CA SER A 104 -20.53 -0.50 12.42
C SER A 104 -20.54 -0.54 10.90
N ILE A 105 -20.88 0.57 10.27
CA ILE A 105 -20.94 0.72 8.81
C ILE A 105 -19.73 1.54 8.36
N TYR A 106 -18.94 0.98 7.46
CA TYR A 106 -17.79 1.65 6.86
C TYR A 106 -17.99 1.80 5.36
N LYS A 107 -17.78 3.01 4.87
CA LYS A 107 -17.74 3.29 3.44
C LYS A 107 -16.28 3.32 2.96
N GLY A 108 -16.07 2.90 1.72
CA GLY A 108 -14.77 2.89 1.08
C GLY A 108 -14.90 2.89 -0.43
N TYR A 109 -13.76 3.03 -1.11
CA TYR A 109 -13.68 3.03 -2.55
C TYR A 109 -12.63 2.01 -3.01
N GLU A 110 -12.83 1.42 -4.18
CA GLU A 110 -11.88 0.47 -4.75
C GLU A 110 -11.77 0.58 -6.28
N PHE A 111 -10.61 0.26 -6.81
CA PHE A 111 -10.41 -0.01 -8.23
C PHE A 111 -9.31 -1.06 -8.40
N ASN A 112 -9.22 -1.64 -9.59
CA ASN A 112 -8.19 -2.62 -9.92
C ASN A 112 -7.49 -2.22 -11.21
N THR A 113 -6.24 -2.61 -11.35
CA THR A 113 -5.63 -2.67 -12.69
C THR A 113 -6.27 -3.81 -13.49
N PHE A 114 -6.08 -3.78 -14.80
CA PHE A 114 -6.19 -4.97 -15.62
C PHE A 114 -5.23 -6.06 -15.13
N THR A 115 -5.49 -7.30 -15.55
CA THR A 115 -4.59 -8.43 -15.29
C THR A 115 -3.49 -8.47 -16.34
N PHE A 116 -2.23 -8.56 -15.89
CA PHE A 116 -1.03 -8.62 -16.72
C PHE A 116 -0.22 -9.86 -16.35
N ARG A 117 0.13 -10.68 -17.35
CA ARG A 117 1.05 -11.82 -17.12
C ARG A 117 2.47 -11.33 -16.79
N SER A 118 2.85 -10.22 -17.39
CA SER A 118 4.16 -9.60 -17.21
C SER A 118 4.37 -8.98 -15.82
N LEU A 119 3.34 -8.89 -14.97
CA LEU A 119 3.48 -8.49 -13.56
C LEU A 119 3.74 -9.68 -12.60
N ASN A 120 3.90 -10.90 -13.13
CA ASN A 120 4.20 -12.07 -12.31
C ASN A 120 5.50 -11.94 -11.51
N TRP A 121 6.52 -11.27 -12.06
CA TRP A 121 7.77 -11.05 -11.34
C TRP A 121 7.57 -10.13 -10.12
N ILE A 122 6.75 -9.08 -10.24
CA ILE A 122 6.40 -8.20 -9.11
C ILE A 122 5.66 -9.01 -8.03
N TYR A 123 4.71 -9.86 -8.43
CA TYR A 123 4.03 -10.74 -7.46
C TYR A 123 5.03 -11.61 -6.69
N ASN A 124 6.03 -12.17 -7.36
CA ASN A 124 7.04 -13.00 -6.72
C ASN A 124 7.96 -12.21 -5.78
N LEU A 125 8.12 -10.90 -5.95
CA LEU A 125 8.85 -10.03 -5.00
C LEU A 125 8.12 -9.88 -3.67
N PHE A 126 6.79 -9.97 -3.69
CA PHE A 126 5.95 -9.66 -2.53
C PHE A 126 5.20 -10.87 -1.96
N TYR A 127 5.17 -12.03 -2.63
CA TYR A 127 4.35 -13.15 -2.20
C TYR A 127 5.05 -14.49 -2.31
N LYS A 128 5.06 -15.24 -1.19
CA LYS A 128 5.48 -16.64 -1.11
C LYS A 128 4.34 -17.46 -0.50
N LYS A 129 3.85 -18.46 -1.23
CA LYS A 129 2.69 -19.30 -0.83
C LYS A 129 1.45 -18.46 -0.42
N GLY A 130 1.21 -17.35 -1.12
CA GLY A 130 0.07 -16.46 -0.88
C GLY A 130 0.21 -15.52 0.32
N ILE A 131 1.32 -15.60 1.06
CA ILE A 131 1.65 -14.72 2.19
C ILE A 131 2.57 -13.61 1.70
N LYS A 132 2.31 -12.38 2.16
CA LYS A 132 3.12 -11.21 1.83
C LYS A 132 4.52 -11.35 2.47
N VAL A 133 5.56 -11.14 1.69
CA VAL A 133 6.98 -11.22 2.11
C VAL A 133 7.77 -10.06 1.51
N ILE A 134 8.95 -9.79 2.06
CA ILE A 134 9.91 -8.84 1.47
C ILE A 134 11.10 -9.58 0.87
N SER A 135 11.20 -9.56 -0.46
CA SER A 135 12.37 -10.09 -1.17
C SER A 135 13.54 -9.08 -1.19
N PRO A 136 14.81 -9.52 -1.12
CA PRO A 136 15.97 -8.62 -1.14
C PRO A 136 16.02 -7.67 -2.35
N GLN A 137 15.55 -8.12 -3.51
CA GLN A 137 15.53 -7.32 -4.75
C GLN A 137 14.62 -6.08 -4.65
N ILE A 138 13.79 -5.95 -3.60
CA ILE A 138 12.96 -4.74 -3.43
C ILE A 138 13.80 -3.47 -3.28
N ALA A 139 15.07 -3.58 -2.84
CA ALA A 139 15.98 -2.45 -2.67
C ALA A 139 16.18 -1.69 -3.99
N ASP A 140 16.17 -2.40 -5.12
CA ASP A 140 16.33 -1.83 -6.47
C ASP A 140 15.08 -1.04 -6.89
N TYR A 141 13.91 -1.43 -6.41
CA TYR A 141 12.62 -0.87 -6.82
C TYR A 141 12.00 0.11 -5.81
N LEU A 142 12.55 0.21 -4.59
CA LEU A 142 12.16 1.24 -3.63
C LEU A 142 12.81 2.57 -4.06
N THR A 143 12.23 3.24 -5.06
CA THR A 143 12.57 4.58 -5.58
C THR A 143 11.97 5.69 -4.71
N PRO A 144 12.34 6.98 -4.90
CA PRO A 144 11.69 8.10 -4.20
C PRO A 144 10.17 8.10 -4.34
N LEU A 145 9.65 7.81 -5.55
CA LEU A 145 8.22 7.69 -5.79
C LEU A 145 7.60 6.49 -5.05
N ALA A 146 8.27 5.33 -5.04
CA ALA A 146 7.81 4.17 -4.29
C ALA A 146 7.79 4.44 -2.77
N LEU A 147 8.82 5.09 -2.23
CA LEU A 147 8.89 5.53 -0.84
C LEU A 147 7.75 6.50 -0.52
N THR A 148 7.47 7.45 -1.43
CA THR A 148 6.37 8.41 -1.26
C THR A 148 5.02 7.70 -1.13
N VAL A 149 4.72 6.76 -2.03
CA VAL A 149 3.49 5.97 -2.00
C VAL A 149 3.41 5.11 -0.73
N TRP A 150 4.53 4.50 -0.31
CA TRP A 150 4.55 3.74 0.94
C TRP A 150 4.27 4.61 2.17
N ILE A 151 4.81 5.84 2.22
CA ILE A 151 4.48 6.81 3.27
C ILE A 151 3.01 7.25 3.19
N MET A 152 2.46 7.46 1.99
CA MET A 152 1.05 7.81 1.83
C MET A 152 0.11 6.70 2.29
N ASP A 153 0.47 5.43 2.11
CA ASP A 153 -0.31 4.29 2.59
C ASP A 153 -0.13 4.09 4.11
N ASP A 154 1.08 3.78 4.56
CA ASP A 154 1.36 3.27 5.92
C ASP A 154 2.11 4.25 6.82
N GLY A 155 2.51 5.41 6.29
CA GLY A 155 3.12 6.48 7.06
C GLY A 155 2.10 7.23 7.92
N GLY A 156 2.56 7.79 9.03
CA GLY A 156 1.77 8.66 9.89
C GLY A 156 2.63 9.57 10.75
N TRP A 157 2.20 10.82 10.89
CA TRP A 157 2.86 11.78 11.76
C TRP A 157 2.79 11.30 13.21
N ALA A 158 3.96 11.22 13.84
CA ALA A 158 4.16 10.71 15.19
C ALA A 158 4.85 11.74 16.09
N ASN A 159 4.84 13.01 15.68
CA ASN A 159 5.35 14.21 16.36
C ASN A 159 6.51 14.00 17.36
N PRO A 160 7.75 14.41 17.05
CA PRO A 160 8.21 15.16 15.88
C PRO A 160 8.83 14.28 14.77
N GLY A 161 8.30 13.07 14.54
CA GLY A 161 8.80 12.13 13.52
C GLY A 161 7.68 11.49 12.70
N VAL A 162 8.03 10.55 11.83
CA VAL A 162 7.07 9.80 11.00
C VAL A 162 7.21 8.32 11.31
N ARG A 163 6.09 7.65 11.61
CA ARG A 163 6.04 6.20 11.79
C ARG A 163 5.51 5.55 10.52
N ILE A 164 6.14 4.46 10.10
CA ILE A 164 5.65 3.57 9.04
C ILE A 164 5.15 2.29 9.71
N ALA A 165 3.88 1.98 9.48
CA ALA A 165 3.28 0.73 9.92
C ALA A 165 3.85 -0.44 9.09
N THR A 166 4.67 -1.29 9.71
CA THR A 166 5.28 -2.47 9.06
C THR A 166 4.90 -3.76 9.78
N ASN A 167 3.79 -3.72 10.51
CA ASN A 167 3.37 -4.73 11.48
C ASN A 167 2.84 -6.01 10.83
N CYS A 168 2.73 -6.05 9.50
CA CYS A 168 2.42 -7.25 8.73
C CYS A 168 3.65 -8.08 8.36
N PHE A 169 4.86 -7.52 8.50
CA PHE A 169 6.13 -8.18 8.18
C PHE A 169 6.82 -8.76 9.41
N THR A 170 7.70 -9.72 9.19
CA THR A 170 8.56 -10.29 10.23
C THR A 170 9.65 -9.30 10.65
N PHE A 171 10.25 -9.51 11.83
CA PHE A 171 11.33 -8.65 12.31
C PHE A 171 12.50 -8.56 11.33
N SER A 172 12.92 -9.66 10.71
CA SER A 172 14.01 -9.68 9.71
C SER A 172 13.67 -8.84 8.47
N GLU A 173 12.43 -8.91 7.98
CA GLU A 173 11.97 -8.11 6.86
C GLU A 173 11.90 -6.61 7.22
N VAL A 174 11.43 -6.29 8.44
CA VAL A 174 11.42 -4.90 8.95
C VAL A 174 12.83 -4.36 9.10
N THR A 175 13.78 -5.15 9.59
CA THR A 175 15.20 -4.79 9.69
C THR A 175 15.77 -4.50 8.30
N PHE A 176 15.51 -5.36 7.33
CA PHE A 176 15.98 -5.14 5.96
C PHE A 176 15.41 -3.86 5.34
N LEU A 177 14.10 -3.60 5.49
CA LEU A 177 13.48 -2.35 5.04
C LEU A 177 14.08 -1.12 5.74
N ASN A 178 14.32 -1.21 7.04
CA ASN A 178 14.98 -0.17 7.82
C ASN A 178 16.41 0.11 7.30
N ASP A 179 17.16 -0.93 6.94
CA ASP A 179 18.52 -0.77 6.41
C ASP A 179 18.53 -0.11 5.04
N ILE A 180 17.52 -0.35 4.19
CA ILE A 180 17.37 0.40 2.94
C ILE A 180 17.16 1.90 3.23
N LEU A 181 16.28 2.25 4.18
CA LEU A 181 16.04 3.65 4.55
C LEU A 181 17.31 4.34 5.09
N LYS A 182 18.08 3.64 5.92
CA LYS A 182 19.37 4.15 6.44
C LYS A 182 20.42 4.29 5.35
N ASN A 183 20.62 3.25 4.54
CA ASN A 183 21.76 3.17 3.65
C ASN A 183 21.54 3.92 2.33
N LYS A 184 20.35 3.76 1.73
CA LYS A 184 19.99 4.37 0.43
C LYS A 184 19.55 5.81 0.58
N TYR A 185 18.70 6.09 1.57
CA TYR A 185 18.08 7.41 1.75
C TYR A 185 18.75 8.28 2.82
N LYS A 186 19.71 7.72 3.58
CA LYS A 186 20.41 8.41 4.67
C LYS A 186 19.43 8.98 5.71
N LEU A 187 18.36 8.24 5.98
CA LEU A 187 17.37 8.58 7.00
C LEU A 187 17.76 7.92 8.33
N ASP A 188 17.77 8.69 9.41
CA ASP A 188 17.91 8.21 10.77
C ASP A 188 16.59 7.56 11.23
N THR A 189 16.60 6.23 11.25
CA THR A 189 15.43 5.42 11.59
C THR A 189 15.69 4.44 12.73
N THR A 190 14.64 4.10 13.47
CA THR A 190 14.65 3.02 14.46
C THR A 190 13.49 2.05 14.25
N ILE A 191 13.69 0.80 14.64
CA ILE A 191 12.62 -0.20 14.71
C ILE A 191 12.01 -0.10 16.10
N GLN A 192 10.68 0.05 16.16
CA GLN A 192 9.94 0.14 17.41
C GLN A 192 8.91 -0.97 17.53
N SER A 193 8.91 -1.65 18.67
CA SER A 193 7.90 -2.64 19.03
C SER A 193 6.54 -1.95 19.25
N ILE A 194 5.49 -2.51 18.67
CA ILE A 194 4.10 -2.12 18.91
C ILE A 194 3.49 -3.21 19.79
N TRP A 195 3.08 -2.83 21.00
CA TRP A 195 2.41 -3.74 21.93
C TRP A 195 1.08 -4.22 21.36
N MET A 196 0.81 -5.51 21.55
CA MET A 196 -0.45 -6.13 21.17
C MET A 196 -1.23 -6.63 22.37
N LEU A 197 -2.52 -6.86 22.15
CA LEU A 197 -3.39 -7.48 23.13
C LEU A 197 -2.83 -8.85 23.57
N PRO A 198 -3.03 -9.28 24.83
CA PRO A 198 -2.46 -10.51 25.40
C PRO A 198 -2.69 -11.80 24.59
N LYS A 199 -3.70 -11.82 23.70
CA LYS A 199 -4.01 -12.97 22.84
C LYS A 199 -3.06 -13.15 21.66
N GLU A 200 -2.38 -12.10 21.20
CA GLU A 200 -1.43 -12.20 20.10
C GLU A 200 -0.01 -12.36 20.66
N ARG A 201 0.48 -13.61 20.72
CA ARG A 201 1.74 -14.03 21.34
C ARG A 201 3.04 -13.53 20.67
N ARG A 202 2.98 -12.50 19.81
CA ARG A 202 4.15 -12.00 19.06
C ARG A 202 4.16 -10.48 19.01
N ASN A 203 5.33 -9.90 19.21
CA ASN A 203 5.52 -8.47 18.99
C ASN A 203 5.35 -8.14 17.50
N LYS A 204 4.68 -7.02 17.23
CA LYS A 204 4.69 -6.39 15.89
C LYS A 204 5.64 -5.21 15.90
N TYR A 205 6.11 -4.81 14.72
CA TYR A 205 7.15 -3.79 14.59
C TYR A 205 6.72 -2.69 13.62
N SER A 206 7.23 -1.49 13.87
CA SER A 206 7.13 -0.32 12.98
C SER A 206 8.50 0.30 12.80
N ILE A 207 8.66 1.04 11.70
CA ILE A 207 9.85 1.87 11.49
C ILE A 207 9.49 3.30 11.89
N TYR A 208 10.33 3.95 12.70
CA TYR A 208 10.20 5.34 13.09
C TYR A 208 11.33 6.16 12.47
N ILE A 209 10.98 7.14 11.64
CA ILE A 209 11.89 8.14 11.08
C ILE A 209 11.97 9.30 12.06
N LYS A 210 13.18 9.56 12.56
CA LYS A 210 13.41 10.58 13.59
C LYS A 210 13.31 12.00 13.04
N LYS A 211 13.08 12.96 13.95
CA LYS A 211 12.94 14.41 13.68
C LYS A 211 14.04 14.98 12.81
N ASN A 212 15.30 14.66 13.13
CA ASN A 212 16.48 15.13 12.40
C ASN A 212 16.45 14.77 10.90
N SER A 213 15.73 13.72 10.53
CA SER A 213 15.61 13.26 9.14
C SER A 213 14.35 13.77 8.43
N ILE A 214 13.44 14.46 9.11
CA ILE A 214 12.21 14.96 8.50
C ILE A 214 12.46 15.95 7.35
N PRO A 215 13.37 16.93 7.45
CA PRO A 215 13.68 17.80 6.31
C PRO A 215 14.19 17.02 5.09
N LYS A 216 15.05 16.02 5.31
CA LYS A 216 15.56 15.15 4.25
C LYS A 216 14.45 14.29 3.64
N LEU A 217 13.60 13.69 4.47
CA LEU A 217 12.44 12.93 4.02
C LEU A 217 11.54 13.79 3.13
N ILE A 218 11.17 14.99 3.58
CA ILE A 218 10.34 15.95 2.82
C ILE A 218 10.99 16.23 1.46
N SER A 219 12.30 16.52 1.40
CA SER A 219 12.99 16.78 0.13
C SER A 219 12.91 15.61 -0.87
N ILE A 220 12.81 14.37 -0.39
CA ILE A 220 12.74 13.16 -1.21
C ILE A 220 11.31 12.92 -1.71
N ILE A 221 10.31 13.05 -0.84
CA ILE A 221 8.94 12.56 -1.12
C ILE A 221 7.97 13.65 -1.54
N PHE A 222 8.15 14.89 -1.08
CA PHE A 222 7.22 15.98 -1.36
C PHE A 222 6.99 16.26 -2.85
N PRO A 223 7.97 16.10 -3.77
CA PRO A 223 7.74 16.26 -5.20
C PRO A 223 6.71 15.29 -5.81
N TYR A 224 6.42 14.17 -5.13
CA TYR A 224 5.53 13.11 -5.62
C TYR A 224 4.25 12.94 -4.80
N MET A 225 4.14 13.64 -3.66
CA MET A 225 3.09 13.40 -2.68
C MET A 225 1.78 14.08 -3.10
N ASP A 226 0.66 13.37 -2.96
CA ASP A 226 -0.64 13.98 -3.16
C ASP A 226 -0.99 14.93 -2.01
N LYS A 227 -1.60 16.08 -2.34
CA LYS A 227 -1.96 17.12 -1.38
C LYS A 227 -2.87 16.60 -0.27
N SER A 228 -3.75 15.65 -0.57
CA SER A 228 -4.66 15.06 0.42
C SER A 228 -3.92 14.26 1.50
N MET A 229 -2.62 13.97 1.32
CA MET A 229 -1.81 13.17 2.24
C MET A 229 -0.76 13.97 3.00
N HIS A 230 -0.65 15.29 2.80
CA HIS A 230 0.33 16.14 3.49
C HIS A 230 0.27 16.06 5.02
N TYR A 231 -0.90 15.77 5.59
CA TYR A 231 -1.08 15.62 7.04
C TYR A 231 -0.24 14.49 7.63
N LYS A 232 0.16 13.51 6.82
CA LYS A 232 1.06 12.41 7.23
C LYS A 232 2.48 12.89 7.58
N LEU A 233 2.82 14.13 7.23
CA LEU A 233 4.08 14.80 7.56
C LEU A 233 3.91 15.95 8.56
N GLY A 234 2.70 16.14 9.11
CA GLY A 234 2.41 17.27 10.00
C GLY A 234 2.43 18.64 9.31
N LEU A 235 2.21 18.68 7.99
CA LEU A 235 2.21 19.91 7.17
C LEU A 235 0.81 20.55 7.01
N VAL A 236 -0.16 20.11 7.81
CA VAL A 236 -1.57 20.53 7.75
C VAL A 236 -2.05 20.82 9.16
#